data_AF-A0A1C5QPR2-F1
#
_entry.id   AF-A0A1C5QPR2-F1
#
_cell.length_a   1.000
_cell.length_b   1.000
_cell.length_c   1.000
_cell.angle_alpha   90.00
_cell.angle_beta   90.00
_cell.angle_gamma   90.00
#
_symmetry.space_group_name_H-M   'P 1'
#
loop_
_entity.id
_entity.type
_entity.pdbx_description
1 polymer ?
#
loop_
_entity_poly.entity_id
_entity_poly.type
_entity_poly.pdbx_seq_one_letter_code
_entity_poly.pdbx_strand_id
1 'polypeptide(L)'
;MFKKKAYTLDELDKTLKEKYNAKSFSVEEFKDLIKEISNHPENSVRLYIIDDEKIIDENLSDYERREVLDTIYYLKMNEIIIDYSTDEGRLEAKTLDDIKRGKLIRIIVESTDNITFTGFTMQGSAEGIYNELIEMLGDEK
;
A
#
# COMPACT_ATOMS: atom_id res chain seq x y z
N MET A 1 19.78 23.10 11.70
CA MET A 1 18.94 21.92 11.41
C MET A 1 18.96 21.76 9.89
N PHE A 2 19.51 20.66 9.37
CA PHE A 2 19.54 20.42 7.92
C PHE A 2 18.18 19.82 7.51
N LYS A 3 17.47 20.43 6.55
CA LYS A 3 16.21 19.87 6.02
C LYS A 3 16.51 18.57 5.26
N LYS A 4 15.76 17.50 5.51
CA LYS A 4 15.88 16.23 4.78
C LYS A 4 15.29 16.42 3.38
N LYS A 5 16.05 16.06 2.34
CA LYS A 5 15.58 16.11 0.94
C LYS A 5 14.68 14.91 0.68
N ALA A 6 13.55 15.15 0.00
CA ALA A 6 12.69 14.11 -0.54
C ALA A 6 13.46 13.18 -1.49
N TYR A 7 13.08 11.91 -1.48
CA TYR A 7 13.61 10.90 -2.39
C TYR A 7 13.14 11.17 -3.82
N THR A 8 13.96 10.74 -4.78
CA THR A 8 13.52 10.56 -6.17
C THR A 8 12.67 9.30 -6.28
N LEU A 9 11.85 9.23 -7.33
CA LEU A 9 11.04 8.04 -7.63
C LEU A 9 11.91 6.80 -7.86
N ASP A 10 13.13 6.96 -8.37
CA ASP A 10 14.05 5.83 -8.59
C ASP A 10 14.67 5.33 -7.28
N GLU A 11 14.99 6.24 -6.33
CA GLU A 11 15.44 5.86 -4.99
C GLU A 11 14.33 5.13 -4.21
N LEU A 12 13.10 5.61 -4.33
CA LEU A 12 11.91 4.96 -3.77
C LEU A 12 11.70 3.58 -4.39
N ASP A 13 11.68 3.48 -5.73
CA ASP A 13 11.46 2.23 -6.46
C ASP A 13 12.46 1.15 -6.05
N LYS A 14 13.74 1.53 -6.01
CA LYS A 14 14.82 0.66 -5.56
C LYS A 14 14.56 0.18 -4.14
N THR A 15 14.22 1.08 -3.23
CA THR A 15 14.00 0.71 -1.83
C THR A 15 12.82 -0.24 -1.66
N LEU A 16 11.68 0.06 -2.31
CA LEU A 16 10.49 -0.78 -2.23
C LEU A 16 10.72 -2.18 -2.79
N LYS A 17 11.44 -2.28 -3.92
CA LYS A 17 11.77 -3.58 -4.54
C LYS A 17 12.78 -4.37 -3.73
N GLU A 18 13.86 -3.74 -3.28
CA GLU A 18 14.96 -4.43 -2.60
C GLU A 18 14.61 -4.83 -1.17
N LYS A 19 13.95 -3.96 -0.40
CA LYS A 19 13.62 -4.24 1.01
C LYS A 19 12.31 -4.99 1.19
N TYR A 20 11.31 -4.67 0.37
CA TYR A 20 9.95 -5.17 0.60
C TYR A 20 9.44 -6.08 -0.51
N ASN A 21 10.30 -6.45 -1.47
CA ASN A 21 9.94 -7.32 -2.59
C ASN A 21 8.72 -6.78 -3.38
N ALA A 22 8.57 -5.45 -3.45
CA ALA A 22 7.40 -4.83 -4.04
C ALA A 22 7.36 -5.04 -5.57
N LYS A 23 6.17 -5.32 -6.10
CA LYS A 23 5.88 -5.39 -7.54
C LYS A 23 5.33 -4.05 -8.01
N SER A 24 5.95 -3.46 -9.03
CA SER A 24 5.54 -2.17 -9.58
C SER A 24 4.64 -2.33 -10.81
N PHE A 25 3.61 -1.50 -10.90
CA PHE A 25 2.66 -1.45 -12.01
C PHE A 25 2.50 -0.03 -12.53
N SER A 26 2.14 0.09 -13.81
CA SER A 26 1.86 1.39 -14.41
C SER A 26 0.49 1.89 -13.94
N VAL A 27 0.36 3.21 -13.82
CA VAL A 27 -0.92 3.82 -13.41
C VAL A 27 -2.03 3.64 -14.43
N GLU A 28 -1.70 3.46 -15.71
CA GLU A 28 -2.71 3.23 -16.75
C GLU A 28 -3.40 1.87 -16.59
N GLU A 29 -2.68 0.85 -16.11
CA GLU A 29 -3.24 -0.49 -15.82
C GLU A 29 -4.25 -0.48 -14.65
N PHE A 30 -4.18 0.53 -13.77
CA PHE A 30 -4.97 0.61 -12.54
C PHE A 30 -5.68 1.96 -12.38
N LYS A 31 -5.95 2.64 -13.49
CA LYS A 31 -6.44 4.02 -13.50
C LYS A 31 -7.75 4.21 -12.73
N ASP A 32 -8.67 3.28 -12.87
CA ASP A 32 -9.97 3.37 -12.21
C ASP A 32 -9.88 3.08 -10.71
N LEU A 33 -9.04 2.11 -10.32
CA LEU A 33 -8.70 1.88 -8.90
C LEU A 33 -8.08 3.14 -8.28
N ILE A 34 -7.11 3.76 -8.95
CA ILE A 34 -6.43 4.96 -8.45
C ILE A 34 -7.41 6.10 -8.21
N LYS A 35 -8.37 6.32 -9.13
CA LYS A 35 -9.42 7.33 -8.94
C LYS A 35 -10.33 7.05 -7.74
N GLU A 36 -10.52 5.78 -7.40
CA GLU A 36 -11.36 5.38 -6.26
C GLU A 36 -10.65 5.60 -4.93
N ILE A 37 -9.34 5.30 -4.85
CA ILE A 37 -8.64 5.20 -3.57
C ILE A 37 -7.65 6.34 -3.28
N SER A 38 -7.11 7.01 -4.30
CA SER A 38 -6.18 8.14 -4.11
C SER A 38 -6.93 9.47 -3.99
N ASN A 39 -6.45 10.35 -3.12
CA ASN A 39 -6.94 11.73 -3.01
C ASN A 39 -6.44 12.63 -4.15
N HIS A 40 -5.35 12.24 -4.81
CA HIS A 40 -4.69 12.98 -5.88
C HIS A 40 -4.38 12.06 -7.08
N PRO A 41 -5.42 11.47 -7.71
CA PRO A 41 -5.23 10.49 -8.78
C PRO A 41 -4.47 11.07 -9.99
N GLU A 42 -4.54 12.38 -10.23
CA GLU A 42 -3.81 13.09 -11.28
C GLU A 42 -2.30 13.16 -11.05
N ASN A 43 -1.85 13.08 -9.80
CA ASN A 43 -0.44 13.09 -9.43
C ASN A 43 0.12 11.67 -9.28
N SER A 44 -0.72 10.64 -9.38
CA SER A 44 -0.31 9.25 -9.24
C SER A 44 0.58 8.82 -10.41
N VAL A 45 1.75 8.27 -10.10
CA VAL A 45 2.76 7.89 -11.09
C VAL A 45 3.09 6.41 -11.11
N ARG A 46 2.95 5.71 -9.98
CA ARG A 46 3.23 4.27 -9.88
C ARG A 46 2.33 3.61 -8.83
N LEU A 47 1.97 2.35 -9.06
CA LEU A 47 1.34 1.49 -8.05
C LEU A 47 2.34 0.40 -7.65
N TYR A 48 2.40 0.10 -6.36
CA TYR A 48 3.16 -1.03 -5.82
C TYR A 48 2.25 -1.98 -5.07
N ILE A 49 2.53 -3.28 -5.21
CA ILE A 49 1.91 -4.35 -4.42
C ILE A 49 3.00 -5.09 -3.66
N ILE A 50 2.78 -5.28 -2.36
CA ILE A 50 3.58 -6.16 -1.50
C ILE A 50 2.66 -7.26 -1.02
N ASP A 51 2.98 -8.51 -1.36
CA ASP A 51 2.20 -9.71 -1.05
C ASP A 51 3.04 -10.80 -0.34
N ASP A 52 4.23 -10.43 0.14
CA ASP A 52 5.04 -11.28 1.00
C ASP A 52 4.56 -11.13 2.45
N GLU A 53 3.73 -12.08 2.90
CA GLU A 53 3.13 -12.06 4.25
C GLU A 53 4.19 -11.95 5.36
N LYS A 54 5.41 -12.48 5.16
CA LYS A 54 6.47 -12.40 6.15
C LYS A 54 7.01 -10.98 6.26
N ILE A 55 7.22 -10.31 5.13
CA ILE A 55 7.65 -8.90 5.11
C ILE A 55 6.59 -8.01 5.75
N ILE A 56 5.31 -8.23 5.44
CA ILE A 56 4.21 -7.46 6.03
C ILE A 56 4.23 -7.65 7.55
N ASP A 57 4.25 -8.91 8.00
CA ASP A 57 4.26 -9.27 9.41
C ASP A 57 5.43 -8.63 10.18
N GLU A 58 6.64 -8.67 9.63
CA GLU A 58 7.84 -8.05 10.21
C GLU A 58 7.75 -6.52 10.32
N ASN A 59 6.85 -5.88 9.55
CA ASN A 59 6.62 -4.43 9.56
C ASN A 59 5.32 -4.03 10.27
N LEU A 60 4.57 -4.98 10.84
CA LEU A 60 3.45 -4.67 11.73
C LEU A 60 3.95 -4.28 13.11
N SER A 61 3.35 -3.25 13.70
CA SER A 61 3.49 -3.05 15.14
C SER A 61 2.69 -4.07 15.95
N ASP A 62 2.98 -4.19 17.25
CA ASP A 62 2.25 -5.09 18.15
C ASP A 62 0.74 -4.78 18.19
N TYR A 63 0.37 -3.51 17.98
CA TYR A 63 -1.02 -3.10 17.90
C TYR A 63 -1.66 -3.60 16.60
N GLU A 64 -1.07 -3.28 15.44
CA GLU A 64 -1.61 -3.70 14.14
C GLU A 64 -1.70 -5.23 14.03
N ARG A 65 -0.69 -5.94 14.53
CA ARG A 65 -0.67 -7.40 14.57
C ARG A 65 -1.86 -7.97 15.33
N ARG A 66 -2.23 -7.37 16.46
CA ARG A 66 -3.43 -7.78 17.21
C ARG A 66 -4.71 -7.50 16.43
N GLU A 67 -4.84 -6.32 15.84
CA GLU A 67 -6.01 -5.96 15.02
C GLU A 67 -6.20 -6.90 13.83
N VAL A 68 -5.10 -7.28 13.15
CA VAL A 68 -5.12 -8.26 12.05
C VAL A 68 -5.58 -9.63 12.55
N LEU A 69 -5.06 -10.11 13.69
CA LEU A 69 -5.46 -11.39 14.27
C LEU A 69 -6.93 -11.41 14.69
N ASP A 70 -7.40 -10.34 15.34
CA ASP A 70 -8.80 -10.18 15.76
C ASP A 70 -9.73 -10.15 14.54
N THR A 71 -9.33 -9.45 13.47
CA THR A 71 -10.04 -9.44 12.19
C THR A 71 -10.11 -10.84 11.58
N ILE A 72 -8.99 -11.57 11.53
CA ILE A 72 -8.97 -12.95 11.02
C ILE A 72 -9.90 -13.85 11.83
N TYR A 73 -9.88 -13.73 13.16
CA TYR A 73 -10.72 -14.49 14.06
C TYR A 73 -12.20 -14.19 13.83
N TYR A 74 -12.58 -12.91 13.79
CA TYR A 74 -13.95 -12.48 13.54
C TYR A 74 -14.47 -13.00 12.21
N LEU A 75 -13.68 -12.90 11.13
CA LEU A 75 -14.10 -13.36 9.81
C LEU A 75 -14.25 -14.89 9.75
N LYS A 76 -13.41 -15.65 10.47
CA LYS A 76 -13.54 -17.11 10.58
C LYS A 76 -14.79 -17.52 11.35
N MET A 77 -15.12 -16.81 12.43
CA MET A 77 -16.27 -17.13 13.28
C MET A 77 -17.62 -16.81 12.63
N ASN A 78 -17.66 -15.83 11.72
CA ASN A 78 -18.91 -15.36 11.15
C ASN A 78 -19.21 -15.91 9.74
N GLU A 79 -18.41 -16.87 9.23
CA GLU A 79 -18.51 -17.44 7.87
C GLU A 79 -19.04 -16.41 6.85
N ILE A 80 -18.38 -15.24 6.78
CA ILE A 80 -18.88 -14.16 5.93
C ILE A 80 -18.69 -14.58 4.47
N ILE A 81 -19.71 -15.21 3.90
CA ILE A 81 -19.83 -15.50 2.48
C ILE A 81 -20.29 -14.20 1.85
N ILE A 82 -19.37 -13.45 1.25
CA ILE A 82 -19.75 -12.27 0.50
C ILE A 82 -20.12 -12.73 -0.92
N ASP A 83 -21.41 -12.61 -1.25
CA ASP A 83 -21.95 -12.97 -2.57
C ASP A 83 -21.74 -11.80 -3.54
N TYR A 84 -20.93 -12.04 -4.57
CA TYR A 84 -20.65 -11.06 -5.62
C TYR A 84 -21.17 -11.56 -6.96
N SER A 85 -21.94 -10.68 -7.61
CA SER A 85 -22.63 -10.92 -8.88
C SER A 85 -21.72 -10.87 -10.11
N THR A 86 -20.46 -10.43 -9.98
CA THR A 86 -19.48 -10.33 -11.07
C THR A 86 -18.10 -10.84 -10.67
N ASP A 87 -17.32 -11.30 -11.64
CA ASP A 87 -15.94 -11.78 -11.40
C ASP A 87 -15.00 -10.65 -10.94
N GLU A 88 -15.16 -9.44 -11.46
CA GLU A 88 -14.44 -8.24 -10.96
C GLU A 88 -14.80 -7.94 -9.50
N GLY A 89 -16.08 -8.02 -9.14
CA GLY A 89 -16.53 -7.84 -7.77
C GLY A 89 -15.91 -8.87 -6.83
N ARG A 90 -15.78 -10.13 -7.26
CA ARG A 90 -15.10 -11.20 -6.50
C ARG A 90 -13.61 -10.92 -6.33
N LEU A 91 -12.96 -10.39 -7.36
CA LEU A 91 -11.52 -10.11 -7.31
C LEU A 91 -11.19 -8.95 -6.37
N GLU A 92 -11.93 -7.84 -6.46
CA GLU A 92 -11.70 -6.70 -5.58
C GLU A 92 -12.03 -7.05 -4.13
N ALA A 93 -13.10 -7.80 -3.92
CA ALA A 93 -13.43 -8.34 -2.61
C ALA A 93 -12.34 -9.19 -1.98
N LYS A 94 -11.79 -10.12 -2.75
CA LYS A 94 -10.67 -10.93 -2.32
C LYS A 94 -9.49 -10.04 -1.95
N THR A 95 -9.23 -9.01 -2.75
CA THR A 95 -8.12 -8.10 -2.46
C THR A 95 -8.35 -7.31 -1.17
N LEU A 96 -9.56 -6.82 -0.94
CA LEU A 96 -9.92 -6.17 0.32
C LEU A 96 -9.82 -7.11 1.53
N ASP A 97 -10.19 -8.39 1.36
CA ASP A 97 -10.01 -9.42 2.39
C ASP A 97 -8.53 -9.67 2.68
N ASP A 98 -7.70 -9.82 1.63
CA ASP A 98 -6.26 -10.00 1.76
C ASP A 98 -5.60 -8.79 2.46
N ILE A 99 -6.01 -7.56 2.13
CA ILE A 99 -5.57 -6.33 2.81
C ILE A 99 -5.93 -6.37 4.29
N LYS A 100 -7.20 -6.65 4.63
CA LYS A 100 -7.69 -6.70 6.03
C LYS A 100 -7.01 -7.78 6.86
N ARG A 101 -6.56 -8.85 6.23
CA ARG A 101 -5.87 -9.98 6.88
C ARG A 101 -4.36 -9.80 6.95
N GLY A 102 -3.82 -8.65 6.55
CA GLY A 102 -2.38 -8.39 6.57
C GLY A 102 -1.60 -9.23 5.55
N LYS A 103 -2.23 -9.60 4.43
CA LYS A 103 -1.61 -10.40 3.36
C LYS A 103 -1.19 -9.58 2.16
N LEU A 104 -1.72 -8.36 2.05
CA LEU A 104 -1.49 -7.52 0.90
C LEU A 104 -1.41 -6.06 1.31
N ILE A 105 -0.43 -5.34 0.77
CA ILE A 105 -0.33 -3.89 0.84
C ILE A 105 -0.36 -3.34 -0.57
N ARG A 106 -1.14 -2.28 -0.78
CA ARG A 106 -1.11 -1.45 -2.00
C ARG A 106 -0.54 -0.09 -1.66
N ILE A 107 0.39 0.41 -2.47
CA ILE A 107 0.95 1.75 -2.32
C ILE A 107 0.84 2.47 -3.67
N ILE A 108 0.08 3.55 -3.71
CA ILE A 108 0.07 4.49 -4.83
C ILE A 108 1.07 5.59 -4.50
N VAL A 109 1.98 5.83 -5.43
CA VAL A 109 3.02 6.86 -5.34
C VAL A 109 2.63 8.06 -6.17
N GLU A 110 2.81 9.25 -5.61
CA GLU A 110 2.45 10.53 -6.22
C GLU A 110 3.70 11.38 -6.49
N SER A 111 3.68 12.11 -7.59
CA SER A 111 4.73 13.04 -8.02
C SER A 111 4.15 14.18 -8.84
N THR A 112 4.56 15.42 -8.54
CA THR A 112 4.15 16.60 -9.30
C THR A 112 5.07 16.91 -10.50
N ASP A 113 6.29 16.35 -10.52
CA ASP A 113 7.32 16.61 -11.54
C ASP A 113 7.78 15.33 -12.26
N ASN A 114 7.17 14.17 -11.96
CA ASN A 114 7.56 12.84 -12.42
C ASN A 114 8.98 12.41 -12.04
N ILE A 115 9.61 13.07 -11.06
CA ILE A 115 10.99 12.80 -10.65
C ILE A 115 11.07 12.64 -9.13
N THR A 116 10.40 13.51 -8.39
CA THR A 116 10.45 13.61 -6.94
C THR A 116 9.24 12.90 -6.34
N PHE A 117 9.46 12.12 -5.29
CA PHE A 117 8.38 11.54 -4.49
C PHE A 117 7.74 12.64 -3.63
N THR A 118 6.46 12.92 -3.85
CA THR A 118 5.77 14.04 -3.19
C THR A 118 4.57 13.62 -2.33
N GLY A 119 4.08 12.40 -2.47
CA GLY A 119 2.95 11.90 -1.71
C GLY A 119 2.70 10.42 -1.97
N PHE A 120 1.88 9.81 -1.12
CA PHE A 120 1.43 8.44 -1.33
C PHE A 120 0.07 8.18 -0.71
N THR A 121 -0.60 7.16 -1.23
CA THR A 121 -1.75 6.52 -0.60
C THR A 121 -1.39 5.06 -0.33
N MET A 122 -1.61 4.57 0.89
CA MET A 122 -1.33 3.19 1.28
C MET A 122 -2.59 2.51 1.81
N GLN A 123 -2.84 1.28 1.35
CA GLN A 123 -3.85 0.38 1.89
C GLN A 123 -3.16 -0.85 2.49
N GLY A 124 -3.61 -1.30 3.66
CA GLY A 124 -3.00 -2.39 4.43
C GLY A 124 -2.22 -1.88 5.63
N SER A 125 -2.10 -2.74 6.65
CA SER A 125 -1.36 -2.44 7.88
C SER A 125 0.10 -2.85 7.74
N ALA A 126 1.00 -1.94 8.08
CA ALA A 126 2.44 -2.14 8.20
C ALA A 126 3.08 -0.79 8.57
N GLU A 127 3.01 -0.44 9.84
CA GLU A 127 3.55 0.80 10.40
C GLU A 127 5.02 1.02 10.02
N GLY A 128 5.83 -0.04 9.96
CA GLY A 128 7.24 0.05 9.54
C GLY A 128 7.40 0.58 8.10
N ILE A 129 6.61 0.05 7.17
CA ILE A 129 6.62 0.50 5.76
C ILE A 129 6.07 1.93 5.66
N TYR A 130 4.97 2.22 6.36
CA TYR A 130 4.37 3.56 6.37
C TYR A 130 5.36 4.62 6.87
N ASN A 131 6.03 4.36 7.99
CA ASN A 131 7.01 5.28 8.57
C ASN A 131 8.20 5.49 7.63
N GLU A 132 8.68 4.44 6.97
CA GLU A 132 9.77 4.57 5.99
C GLU A 132 9.34 5.42 4.77
N LEU A 133 8.10 5.28 4.29
CA LEU A 133 7.55 6.15 3.23
C LEU A 133 7.47 7.62 3.68
N ILE A 134 6.99 7.89 4.90
CA ILE A 134 6.96 9.24 5.47
C ILE A 134 8.38 9.82 5.55
N GLU A 135 9.33 9.03 5.99
CA GLU A 135 10.74 9.44 6.03
C GLU A 135 11.30 9.79 4.64
N MET A 136 10.87 9.10 3.58
CA MET A 136 11.31 9.34 2.21
C MET A 136 10.70 10.59 1.57
N LEU A 137 9.53 11.05 2.03
CA LEU A 137 8.96 12.33 1.60
C LEU A 137 9.85 13.52 1.98
N GLY A 138 10.71 13.35 3.00
CA GLY A 138 11.55 14.43 3.52
C GLY A 138 10.74 15.50 4.24
N ASP A 139 11.38 16.62 4.57
CA ASP A 139 10.67 17.74 5.19
C ASP A 139 9.90 18.53 4.11
N GLU A 140 8.62 18.83 4.36
CA GLU A 140 7.84 19.76 3.53
C GLU A 140 8.66 21.05 3.27
N LYS A 141 8.72 21.46 2.00
CA LYS A 141 9.51 22.62 1.60
C LYS A 141 8.96 23.92 2.15
#